data_AF-A0A433UM64-F1
#
_entry.id   AF-A0A433UM64-F1
#
_cell.length_a   1.000
_cell.length_b   1.000
_cell.length_c   1.000
_cell.angle_alpha   90.00
_cell.angle_beta   90.00
_cell.angle_gamma   90.00
#
_symmetry.space_group_name_H-M   'P 1'
#
loop_
_entity.id
_entity.type
_entity.pdbx_description
1 polymer ?
#
loop_
_entity_poly.entity_id
_entity_poly.type
_entity_poly.pdbx_seq_one_letter_code
_entity_poly.pdbx_strand_id
1 'polypeptide(L)'
;MYLLEIDPDVLSYCSQPLKIAYKQENKQLKYTPDFLVERSQKKQIIEIKPKKLINSDKNTRLFQCVAPIVQSLSWDFLVITDEMIRREPLLSNIKLLYRYAPVKLTPQLTITCHKYFQSQPPISLQKAEDYLSKKGIFRDSLLKLIFIGFLSTDLTIPIGNSSLISLYQTMN
;
A
#
# COMPACT_ATOMS: atom_id res chain seq x y z
N MET A 1 -1.71 5.36 5.27
CA MET A 1 -2.94 5.06 4.52
C MET A 1 -2.61 4.67 3.08
N TYR A 2 -2.20 5.59 2.20
CA TYR A 2 -1.96 5.30 0.77
C TYR A 2 -1.15 4.03 0.46
N LEU A 3 -0.06 3.76 1.19
CA LEU A 3 0.75 2.55 0.99
C LEU A 3 -0.01 1.25 1.31
N LEU A 4 -0.92 1.27 2.29
CA LEU A 4 -1.73 0.11 2.66
C LEU A 4 -2.86 -0.16 1.64
N GLU A 5 -3.31 0.88 0.92
CA GLU A 5 -4.36 0.78 -0.11
C GLU A 5 -3.91 0.04 -1.37
N ILE A 6 -2.62 0.03 -1.65
CA ILE A 6 -2.04 -0.56 -2.87
C ILE A 6 -1.25 -1.85 -2.57
N ASP A 7 -1.09 -2.20 -1.29
CA ASP A 7 -0.37 -3.41 -0.89
C ASP A 7 -1.31 -4.63 -1.09
N PRO A 8 -1.01 -5.53 -2.05
CA PRO A 8 -1.91 -6.63 -2.40
C PRO A 8 -2.04 -7.68 -1.29
N ASP A 9 -1.15 -7.67 -0.30
CA ASP A 9 -1.21 -8.58 0.84
C ASP A 9 -2.02 -8.01 2.02
N VAL A 10 -2.46 -6.75 1.95
CA VAL A 10 -3.33 -6.14 2.98
C VAL A 10 -4.80 -6.51 2.73
N LEU A 11 -5.41 -7.21 3.69
CA LEU A 11 -6.82 -7.59 3.66
C LEU A 11 -7.72 -6.52 4.31
N SER A 12 -7.27 -5.98 5.43
CA SER A 12 -7.97 -4.92 6.16
C SER A 12 -6.98 -4.11 7.00
N TYR A 13 -7.34 -2.88 7.36
CA TYR A 13 -6.58 -2.12 8.34
C TYR A 13 -7.49 -1.16 9.12
N CYS A 14 -7.07 -0.83 10.34
CA CYS A 14 -7.78 0.11 11.20
C CYS A 14 -6.79 1.07 11.86
N SER A 15 -7.07 2.37 11.80
CA SER A 15 -6.26 3.40 12.45
C SER A 15 -6.63 3.53 13.93
N GLN A 16 -5.62 3.69 14.79
CA GLN A 16 -5.81 3.80 16.26
C GLN A 16 -6.76 2.73 16.82
N PRO A 17 -6.49 1.45 16.52
CA PRO A 17 -7.49 0.37 16.58
C PRO A 17 -7.84 -0.09 18.00
N LEU A 18 -6.88 -0.02 18.92
CA LEU A 18 -7.00 -0.59 20.26
C LEU A 18 -6.06 0.09 21.26
N LYS A 19 -6.29 -0.16 22.55
CA LYS A 19 -5.41 0.27 23.64
C LYS A 19 -4.71 -0.93 24.24
N ILE A 20 -3.38 -0.99 24.12
CA ILE A 20 -2.52 -1.99 24.73
C ILE A 20 -2.11 -1.50 26.12
N ALA A 21 -2.49 -2.25 27.16
CA ALA A 21 -2.01 -2.00 28.51
C ALA A 21 -0.61 -2.58 28.68
N TYR A 22 0.31 -1.82 29.26
CA TYR A 22 1.67 -2.26 29.54
C TYR A 22 2.17 -1.73 30.89
N LYS A 23 3.21 -2.37 31.44
CA LYS A 23 3.85 -1.94 32.69
C LYS A 23 5.21 -1.33 32.41
N GLN A 24 5.50 -0.20 33.03
CA GLN A 24 6.81 0.44 33.01
C GLN A 24 7.08 1.06 34.38
N GLU A 25 8.21 0.73 35.01
CA GLU A 25 8.64 1.32 36.29
C GLU A 25 7.50 1.34 37.35
N ASN A 26 6.84 0.19 37.55
CA ASN A 26 5.68 -0.02 38.45
C ASN A 26 4.40 0.75 38.10
N LYS A 27 4.35 1.47 36.99
CA LYS A 27 3.14 2.14 36.50
C LYS A 27 2.45 1.30 35.44
N GLN A 28 1.12 1.24 35.52
CA GLN A 28 0.30 0.77 34.40
C GLN A 28 0.07 1.93 33.45
N LEU A 29 0.40 1.71 32.18
CA LEU A 29 0.25 2.67 31.10
C LEU A 29 -0.58 2.05 29.98
N LYS A 30 -1.08 2.91 29.10
CA LYS A 30 -1.84 2.52 27.90
C LYS A 30 -1.16 3.11 26.67
N TYR A 31 -1.09 2.31 25.62
CA TYR A 31 -0.52 2.68 24.33
C TYR A 31 -1.54 2.38 23.23
N THR A 32 -1.74 3.32 22.33
CA THR A 32 -2.57 3.13 21.13
C THR A 32 -1.64 3.18 19.92
N PRO A 33 -1.54 2.09 19.14
CA PRO A 33 -0.73 2.10 17.93
C PRO A 33 -1.39 2.88 16.80
N ASP A 34 -0.61 3.30 15.81
CA ASP A 34 -1.15 4.00 14.65
C ASP A 34 -2.06 3.12 13.79
N PHE A 35 -1.69 1.86 13.55
CA PHE A 35 -2.49 0.92 12.76
C PHE A 35 -2.46 -0.51 13.28
N LEU A 36 -3.57 -1.22 13.09
CA LEU A 36 -3.65 -2.68 13.02
C LEU A 36 -3.90 -3.04 11.56
N VAL A 37 -3.06 -3.91 11.00
CA VAL A 37 -3.14 -4.40 9.63
C VAL A 37 -3.35 -5.90 9.65
N GLU A 38 -4.34 -6.37 8.91
CA GLU A 38 -4.59 -7.79 8.66
C GLU A 38 -4.03 -8.15 7.29
N ARG A 39 -3.13 -9.12 7.27
CA ARG A 39 -2.54 -9.68 6.04
C ARG A 39 -2.94 -11.13 5.87
N SER A 40 -2.64 -11.70 4.70
CA SER A 40 -2.98 -13.10 4.38
C SER A 40 -2.50 -14.12 5.42
N GLN A 41 -1.31 -13.89 6.01
CA GLN A 41 -0.70 -14.85 6.94
C GLN A 41 -0.70 -14.39 8.40
N LYS A 42 -0.72 -13.07 8.67
CA LYS A 42 -0.50 -12.56 10.04
C LYS A 42 -1.09 -11.16 10.24
N LYS A 43 -1.44 -10.85 11.50
CA LYS A 43 -1.77 -9.49 11.91
C LYS A 43 -0.53 -8.72 12.34
N GLN A 44 -0.53 -7.42 12.06
CA GLN A 44 0.58 -6.55 12.38
C GLN A 44 0.09 -5.28 13.06
N ILE A 45 0.74 -4.91 14.15
CA ILE A 45 0.67 -3.58 14.73
C ILE A 45 1.75 -2.73 14.08
N ILE A 46 1.36 -1.58 13.53
CA ILE A 46 2.28 -0.63 12.92
C ILE A 46 2.27 0.67 13.73
N GLU A 47 3.46 1.11 14.12
CA GLU A 47 3.73 2.42 14.71
C GLU A 47 4.55 3.28 13.73
N ILE A 48 4.13 4.52 13.52
CA ILE A 48 4.85 5.49 12.69
C ILE A 48 5.63 6.45 13.58
N LYS A 49 6.92 6.61 13.32
CA LYS A 49 7.78 7.58 14.04
C LYS A 49 8.64 8.41 13.08
N PRO A 50 8.90 9.69 13.38
CA PRO A 50 9.98 10.41 12.72
C PRO A 50 11.30 9.65 12.91
N LYS A 51 12.11 9.50 11.84
CA LYS A 51 13.39 8.76 11.88
C LYS A 51 14.29 9.22 13.04
N LYS A 52 14.34 10.52 13.29
CA LYS A 52 15.15 11.12 14.37
C LYS A 52 14.72 10.72 15.79
N LEU A 53 13.51 10.17 15.97
CA LEU A 53 12.95 9.84 17.27
C LEU A 53 12.95 8.33 17.57
N ILE A 54 13.27 7.45 16.62
CA ILE A 54 13.10 5.99 16.83
C ILE A 54 13.91 5.48 18.03
N ASN A 55 15.13 6.03 18.21
CA ASN A 55 16.07 5.62 19.26
C ASN A 55 15.97 6.50 20.52
N SER A 56 14.95 7.35 20.64
CA SER A 56 14.76 8.10 21.88
C SER A 56 14.45 7.15 23.03
N ASP A 57 14.97 7.43 24.24
CA ASP A 57 14.74 6.60 25.42
C ASP A 57 13.26 6.27 25.64
N LYS A 58 12.39 7.25 25.41
CA LYS A 58 10.93 7.08 25.50
C LYS A 58 10.42 6.00 24.55
N ASN A 59 10.81 6.05 23.28
CA ASN A 59 10.34 5.08 22.28
C ASN A 59 10.98 3.72 22.48
N THR A 60 12.28 3.66 22.77
CA THR A 60 12.98 2.40 23.08
C THR A 60 12.33 1.66 24.25
N ARG A 61 12.04 2.36 25.36
CA ARG A 61 11.34 1.76 26.51
C ARG A 61 9.94 1.29 26.15
N LEU A 62 9.17 2.10 25.41
CA LEU A 62 7.85 1.70 24.94
C LEU A 62 7.90 0.41 24.11
N PHE A 63 8.80 0.33 23.13
CA PHE A 63 8.92 -0.83 22.25
C PHE A 63 9.33 -2.09 23.01
N GLN A 64 10.26 -1.97 23.96
CA GLN A 64 10.67 -3.08 24.83
C GLN A 64 9.50 -3.64 25.66
N CYS A 65 8.57 -2.79 26.10
CA CYS A 65 7.40 -3.22 26.85
C CYS A 65 6.28 -3.79 25.96
N VAL A 66 6.04 -3.18 24.79
CA VAL A 66 4.88 -3.49 23.95
C VAL A 66 5.14 -4.66 23.00
N ALA A 67 6.34 -4.78 22.43
CA ALA A 67 6.63 -5.82 21.44
C ALA A 67 6.36 -7.25 21.96
N PRO A 68 6.76 -7.63 23.20
CA PRO A 68 6.44 -8.96 23.74
C PRO A 68 4.94 -9.22 23.90
N ILE A 69 4.15 -8.17 24.22
CA ILE A 69 2.69 -8.27 24.36
C ILE A 69 2.05 -8.53 22.99
N VAL A 70 2.51 -7.83 21.96
CA VAL A 70 2.02 -8.04 20.59
C VAL A 70 2.43 -9.43 20.08
N GLN A 71 3.67 -9.85 20.38
CA GLN A 71 4.18 -11.16 19.98
C GLN A 71 3.45 -12.32 20.66
N SER A 72 3.02 -12.17 21.92
CA SER A 72 2.23 -13.21 22.61
C SER A 72 0.83 -13.40 22.00
N LEU A 73 0.33 -12.43 21.24
CA LEU A 73 -0.88 -12.54 20.42
C LEU A 73 -0.61 -13.17 19.04
N SER A 74 0.62 -13.63 18.79
CA SER A 74 1.09 -14.09 17.47
C SER A 74 0.97 -13.01 16.38
N TRP A 75 1.13 -11.73 16.75
CA TRP A 75 1.15 -10.60 15.82
C TRP A 75 2.58 -10.07 15.65
N ASP A 76 2.82 -9.31 14.59
CA ASP A 76 4.06 -8.54 14.44
C ASP A 76 3.92 -7.14 15.03
N PHE A 77 5.02 -6.62 15.57
CA PHE A 77 5.14 -5.20 15.94
C PHE A 77 6.17 -4.53 15.04
N LEU A 78 5.71 -3.63 14.17
CA LEU A 78 6.54 -2.94 13.18
C LEU A 78 6.60 -1.45 13.48
N VAL A 79 7.80 -0.88 13.46
CA VAL A 79 8.01 0.57 13.52
C VAL A 79 8.46 1.05 12.14
N ILE A 80 7.65 1.92 11.54
CA ILE A 80 7.90 2.49 10.21
C ILE A 80 8.28 3.96 10.37
N THR A 81 9.30 4.42 9.63
CA THR A 81 9.70 5.82 9.69
C THR A 81 9.00 6.68 8.65
N ASP A 82 8.92 7.99 8.91
CA ASP A 82 8.51 8.98 7.92
C ASP A 82 9.36 8.93 6.64
N GLU A 83 10.67 8.70 6.75
CA GLU A 83 11.56 8.49 5.60
C GLU A 83 11.22 7.23 4.79
N MET A 84 10.89 6.11 5.44
CA MET A 84 10.44 4.89 4.76
C MET A 84 9.15 5.12 3.97
N ILE A 85 8.27 6.00 4.48
CA ILE A 85 7.00 6.37 3.83
C ILE A 85 7.20 7.39 2.71
N ARG A 86 8.09 8.37 2.89
CA ARG A 86 8.30 9.51 1.97
C ARG A 86 9.27 9.22 0.84
N ARG A 87 9.32 7.96 0.38
CA ARG A 87 10.11 7.59 -0.80
C ARG A 87 9.44 8.17 -2.05
N GLU A 88 10.10 9.12 -2.69
CA GLU A 88 9.67 9.65 -3.98
C GLU A 88 10.43 8.95 -5.12
N PRO A 89 9.80 8.76 -6.30
CA PRO A 89 8.43 9.17 -6.68
C PRO A 89 7.32 8.18 -6.27
N LEU A 90 7.66 7.12 -5.53
CA LEU A 90 6.70 6.08 -5.11
C LEU A 90 5.47 6.68 -4.41
N LEU A 91 5.67 7.55 -3.40
CA LEU A 91 4.57 8.14 -2.65
C LEU A 91 3.69 9.04 -3.53
N SER A 92 4.28 9.90 -4.36
CA SER A 92 3.50 10.75 -5.29
C SER A 92 2.75 9.92 -6.33
N ASN A 93 3.32 8.84 -6.83
CA ASN A 93 2.65 7.90 -7.74
C ASN A 93 1.47 7.20 -7.08
N ILE A 94 1.62 6.69 -5.85
CA ILE A 94 0.50 6.05 -5.14
C ILE A 94 -0.61 7.06 -4.88
N LYS A 95 -0.27 8.29 -4.48
CA LYS A 95 -1.27 9.37 -4.34
C LYS A 95 -1.98 9.67 -5.65
N LEU A 96 -1.24 9.72 -6.77
CA LEU A 96 -1.82 9.87 -8.10
C LEU A 96 -2.82 8.77 -8.40
N LEU A 97 -2.45 7.50 -8.21
CA LEU A 97 -3.31 6.35 -8.46
C LEU A 97 -4.55 6.34 -7.56
N TYR A 98 -4.40 6.68 -6.28
CA TYR A 98 -5.50 6.77 -5.33
C TYR A 98 -6.56 7.80 -5.74
N ARG A 99 -6.19 8.90 -6.44
CA ARG A 99 -7.18 9.85 -6.99
C ARG A 99 -8.17 9.20 -7.95
N TYR A 100 -7.78 8.10 -8.59
CA TYR A 100 -8.64 7.33 -9.49
C TYR A 100 -9.34 6.16 -8.82
N ALA A 101 -9.17 5.95 -7.51
CA ALA A 101 -9.87 4.89 -6.77
C ALA A 101 -11.41 4.90 -6.94
N PRO A 102 -12.09 6.07 -7.05
CA PRO A 102 -13.55 6.10 -7.28
C PRO A 102 -14.00 5.73 -8.69
N VAL A 103 -13.09 5.62 -9.67
CA VAL A 103 -13.43 5.27 -11.06
C VAL A 103 -14.09 3.90 -11.08
N LYS A 104 -15.29 3.84 -11.69
CA LYS A 104 -16.07 2.62 -11.84
C LYS A 104 -15.59 1.84 -13.05
N LEU A 105 -15.26 0.58 -12.85
CA LEU A 105 -14.92 -0.34 -13.94
C LEU A 105 -16.14 -1.21 -14.24
N THR A 106 -16.45 -1.40 -15.52
CA THR A 106 -17.46 -2.38 -15.94
C THR A 106 -16.78 -3.73 -16.22
N PRO A 107 -17.50 -4.86 -16.08
CA PRO A 107 -16.95 -6.17 -16.46
C PRO A 107 -16.48 -6.22 -17.92
N GLN A 108 -17.19 -5.53 -18.83
CA GLN A 108 -16.79 -5.48 -20.23
C GLN A 108 -15.45 -4.75 -20.43
N LEU A 109 -15.22 -3.66 -19.69
CA LEU A 109 -13.95 -2.94 -19.73
C LEU A 109 -12.80 -3.81 -19.24
N THR A 110 -12.97 -4.50 -18.11
CA THR A 110 -11.91 -5.37 -17.55
C THR A 110 -11.59 -6.54 -18.49
N ILE A 111 -12.61 -7.16 -19.10
CA ILE A 111 -12.43 -8.22 -20.11
C ILE A 111 -11.68 -7.70 -21.35
N THR A 112 -12.06 -6.51 -21.85
CA THR A 112 -11.39 -5.90 -23.00
C THR A 112 -9.94 -5.56 -22.70
N CYS A 113 -9.64 -5.00 -21.53
CA CYS A 113 -8.28 -4.76 -21.08
C CYS A 113 -7.50 -6.07 -20.93
N HIS A 114 -8.07 -7.10 -20.30
CA HIS A 114 -7.41 -8.39 -20.13
C HIS A 114 -6.95 -8.97 -21.48
N LYS A 115 -7.88 -9.08 -22.43
CA LYS A 115 -7.59 -9.60 -23.78
C LYS A 115 -6.52 -8.80 -24.51
N TYR A 116 -6.56 -7.48 -24.36
CA TYR A 116 -5.56 -6.60 -24.96
C TYR A 116 -4.17 -6.83 -24.35
N PHE A 117 -4.03 -6.77 -23.04
CA PHE A 117 -2.72 -6.88 -22.39
C PHE A 117 -2.17 -8.31 -22.33
N GLN A 118 -3.02 -9.35 -22.43
CA GLN A 118 -2.58 -10.75 -22.47
C GLN A 118 -1.71 -11.06 -23.71
N SER A 119 -1.97 -10.38 -24.83
CA SER A 119 -1.23 -10.59 -26.08
C SER A 119 -0.13 -9.55 -26.33
N GLN A 120 0.23 -8.75 -25.33
CA GLN A 120 1.17 -7.63 -25.48
C GLN A 120 2.36 -7.81 -24.55
N PRO A 121 3.59 -7.51 -25.01
CA PRO A 121 4.68 -7.20 -24.08
C PRO A 121 4.34 -5.90 -23.32
N PRO A 122 5.07 -5.56 -22.25
CA PRO A 122 4.93 -4.26 -21.60
C PRO A 122 4.91 -3.11 -22.62
N ILE A 123 3.86 -2.30 -22.56
CA ILE A 123 3.56 -1.26 -23.55
C ILE A 123 3.40 0.09 -22.86
N SER A 124 3.76 1.19 -23.52
CA SER A 124 3.60 2.50 -22.91
C SER A 124 2.13 2.85 -22.66
N LEU A 125 1.87 3.54 -21.55
CA LEU A 125 0.54 4.01 -21.15
C LEU A 125 -0.16 4.77 -22.28
N GLN A 126 0.57 5.63 -23.00
CA GLN A 126 0.03 6.39 -24.14
C GLN A 126 -0.43 5.46 -25.27
N LYS A 127 0.40 4.48 -25.68
CA LYS A 127 0.05 3.58 -26.79
C LYS A 127 -1.15 2.70 -26.45
N ALA A 128 -1.25 2.26 -25.19
CA ALA A 128 -2.41 1.51 -24.72
C ALA A 128 -3.68 2.39 -24.76
N GLU A 129 -3.60 3.63 -24.28
CA GLU A 129 -4.71 4.59 -24.33
C GLU A 129 -5.15 4.91 -25.77
N ASP A 130 -4.21 5.15 -26.69
CA ASP A 130 -4.52 5.45 -28.09
C ASP A 130 -5.29 4.31 -28.77
N TYR A 131 -5.00 3.07 -28.38
CA TYR A 131 -5.70 1.89 -28.88
C TYR A 131 -7.05 1.68 -28.19
N LEU A 132 -7.07 1.75 -26.86
CA LEU A 132 -8.22 1.38 -26.03
C LEU A 132 -9.29 2.47 -25.92
N SER A 133 -8.93 3.74 -26.14
CA SER A 133 -9.89 4.87 -26.19
C SER A 133 -10.94 4.69 -27.30
N LYS A 134 -10.56 4.06 -28.43
CA LYS A 134 -11.47 3.65 -29.50
C LYS A 134 -12.52 2.62 -29.05
N LYS A 135 -12.30 1.98 -27.91
CA LYS A 135 -13.21 1.04 -27.24
C LYS A 135 -13.86 1.65 -25.99
N GLY A 136 -13.76 2.98 -25.80
CA GLY A 136 -14.34 3.70 -24.66
C GLY A 136 -13.55 3.56 -23.35
N ILE A 137 -12.28 3.16 -23.41
CA ILE A 137 -11.43 2.94 -22.24
C ILE A 137 -10.35 4.02 -22.23
N PHE A 138 -10.40 4.90 -21.24
CA PHE A 138 -9.51 6.06 -21.14
C PHE A 138 -8.47 5.90 -20.03
N ARG A 139 -7.55 6.87 -19.94
CA ARG A 139 -6.45 6.85 -18.97
C ARG A 139 -6.90 6.67 -17.52
N ASP A 140 -8.02 7.25 -17.13
CA ASP A 140 -8.57 7.12 -15.78
C ASP A 140 -8.81 5.65 -15.39
N SER A 141 -9.32 4.86 -16.33
CA SER A 141 -9.60 3.44 -16.20
C SER A 141 -8.30 2.65 -16.15
N LEU A 142 -7.30 3.02 -16.96
CA LEU A 142 -5.97 2.39 -16.92
C LEU A 142 -5.26 2.66 -15.58
N LEU A 143 -5.32 3.89 -15.07
CA LEU A 143 -4.75 4.24 -13.77
C LEU A 143 -5.52 3.56 -12.62
N LYS A 144 -6.84 3.43 -12.72
CA LYS A 144 -7.65 2.64 -11.78
C LYS A 144 -7.25 1.15 -11.82
N LEU A 145 -7.00 0.58 -13.00
CA LEU A 145 -6.55 -0.80 -13.13
C LEU A 145 -5.15 -1.02 -12.56
N ILE A 146 -4.25 -0.03 -12.65
CA ILE A 146 -2.97 -0.05 -11.93
C ILE A 146 -3.20 0.00 -10.42
N PHE A 147 -4.07 0.92 -9.96
CA PHE A 147 -4.35 1.10 -8.53
C PHE A 147 -4.84 -0.19 -7.86
N ILE A 148 -5.71 -0.97 -8.52
CA ILE A 148 -6.24 -2.22 -7.96
C ILE A 148 -5.34 -3.45 -8.23
N GLY A 149 -4.14 -3.25 -8.79
CA GLY A 149 -3.21 -4.35 -9.10
C GLY A 149 -3.61 -5.24 -10.27
N PHE A 150 -4.54 -4.80 -11.14
CA PHE A 150 -4.87 -5.54 -12.37
C PHE A 150 -3.80 -5.32 -13.45
N LEU A 151 -3.34 -4.07 -13.56
CA LEU A 151 -2.16 -3.71 -14.35
C LEU A 151 -0.99 -3.38 -13.40
N SER A 152 0.23 -3.54 -13.88
CA SER A 152 1.45 -3.16 -13.19
C SER A 152 2.20 -2.07 -13.96
N THR A 153 2.96 -1.25 -13.24
CA THR A 153 3.96 -0.31 -13.77
C THR A 153 5.05 -0.15 -12.72
N ASP A 154 6.24 0.28 -13.14
CA ASP A 154 7.27 0.69 -12.18
C ASP A 154 6.84 1.98 -11.46
N LEU A 155 6.57 1.87 -10.16
CA LEU A 155 6.18 3.01 -9.31
C LEU A 155 7.40 3.77 -8.76
N THR A 156 8.62 3.29 -9.00
CA THR A 156 9.87 3.96 -8.57
C THR A 156 10.32 5.05 -9.55
N ILE A 157 9.63 5.20 -10.69
CA ILE A 157 9.77 6.30 -11.64
C ILE A 157 8.44 7.05 -11.78
N PRO A 158 8.42 8.37 -12.05
CA PRO A 158 7.16 9.10 -12.17
C PRO A 158 6.26 8.52 -13.26
N ILE A 159 4.97 8.29 -12.95
CA ILE A 159 4.01 7.79 -13.93
C ILE A 159 3.76 8.86 -14.99
N GLY A 160 3.90 8.48 -16.26
CA GLY A 160 3.69 9.35 -17.41
C GLY A 160 3.39 8.57 -18.70
N ASN A 161 3.38 9.28 -19.83
CA ASN A 161 3.01 8.73 -21.13
C ASN A 161 3.86 7.54 -21.56
N SER A 162 5.14 7.52 -21.17
CA SER A 162 6.11 6.47 -21.49
C SER A 162 6.13 5.31 -20.48
N SER A 163 5.41 5.40 -19.35
CA SER A 163 5.37 4.34 -18.35
C SER A 163 4.89 3.04 -18.98
N LEU A 164 5.68 1.99 -18.83
CA LEU A 164 5.33 0.68 -19.36
C LEU A 164 4.32 0.02 -18.42
N ILE A 165 3.20 -0.41 -19.00
CA ILE A 165 2.12 -1.11 -18.33
C ILE A 165 1.92 -2.50 -18.94
N SER A 166 1.59 -3.46 -18.09
CA SER A 166 1.28 -4.83 -18.46
C SER A 166 0.27 -5.43 -17.48
N LEU A 167 -0.22 -6.63 -17.75
CA LEU A 167 -0.90 -7.41 -16.71
C LEU A 167 0.03 -7.60 -15.50
N TYR A 168 -0.54 -7.52 -14.30
CA TYR A 168 0.18 -7.92 -13.10
C TYR A 168 0.49 -9.43 -13.18
N GLN A 169 1.76 -9.79 -13.00
CA GLN A 169 2.20 -11.18 -12.91
C GLN A 169 2.59 -11.47 -11.47
N THR A 170 1.90 -12.41 -10.83
CA THR A 170 2.37 -12.99 -9.58
C THR A 170 3.60 -13.82 -9.91
N MET A 171 4.75 -13.56 -9.29
CA MET A 171 5.87 -14.50 -9.35
C MET A 171 5.40 -15.80 -8.69
N ASN A 172 5.30 -16.87 -9.50
CA ASN A 172 5.05 -18.23 -9.01
C ASN A 172 6.23 -18.72 -8.17
#